data_AF-A0A955XZT3-F1
#
_entry.id   AF-A0A955XZT3-F1
#
_cell.length_a   1.000
_cell.length_b   1.000
_cell.length_c   1.000
_cell.angle_alpha   90.00
_cell.angle_beta   90.00
_cell.angle_gamma   90.00
#
_symmetry.space_group_name_H-M   'P 1'
#
loop_
_entity.id
_entity.type
_entity.pdbx_description
1 polymer ?
#
loop_
_entity_poly.entity_id
_entity_poly.type
_entity_poly.pdbx_seq_one_letter_code
_entity_poly.pdbx_strand_id
1 'polypeptide(L)' 'FPSNWELSSARALAVVHLLVENGVNPERLSAAGYGEYQPRASNDSADSRSLNRRIEIVMLPNLDILSTELPSGAGGLTP' A
#
# COMPACT_ATOMS: atom_id res chain seq x y z
N PHE A 1 13.37 -13.36 -9.15
CA PHE A 1 13.58 -12.11 -8.40
C PHE A 1 14.74 -12.30 -7.44
N PRO A 2 15.64 -11.31 -7.30
CA PRO A 2 16.84 -11.44 -6.48
C PRO A 2 16.58 -11.42 -4.96
N SER A 3 15.50 -10.79 -4.50
CA SER A 3 15.03 -10.91 -3.11
C SER A 3 13.50 -10.83 -3.00
N ASN A 4 12.99 -11.03 -1.78
CA ASN A 4 11.57 -10.86 -1.46
C ASN A 4 11.10 -9.40 -1.68
N TRP A 5 12.00 -8.42 -1.56
CA TRP A 5 11.68 -7.02 -1.89
C TRP A 5 11.27 -6.89 -3.35
N GLU A 6 12.11 -7.32 -4.30
CA GLU A 6 11.78 -7.19 -5.72
C GLU A 6 10.58 -8.05 -6.11
N LEU A 7 10.42 -9.25 -5.53
CA LEU A 7 9.26 -10.09 -5.79
C LEU A 7 7.96 -9.39 -5.34
N SER A 8 7.93 -8.84 -4.13
CA SER A 8 6.73 -8.19 -3.60
C SER A 8 6.40 -6.90 -4.35
N SER A 9 7.40 -6.07 -4.64
CA SER A 9 7.24 -4.85 -5.43
C SER A 9 6.76 -5.13 -6.86
N ALA A 10 7.31 -6.14 -7.52
CA ALA A 10 6.87 -6.51 -8.87
C ALA A 10 5.41 -6.99 -8.90
N ARG A 11 4.97 -7.75 -7.89
CA ARG A 11 3.56 -8.18 -7.76
C ARG A 11 2.64 -6.99 -7.53
N ALA A 12 3.02 -6.04 -6.66
CA ALA A 12 2.25 -4.83 -6.43
C ALA A 12 2.13 -3.99 -7.72
N LEU A 13 3.23 -3.85 -8.47
CA LEU A 13 3.24 -3.12 -9.73
C LEU A 13 2.36 -3.79 -10.81
N ALA A 14 2.35 -5.13 -10.88
CA ALA A 14 1.47 -5.86 -11.79
C ALA A 14 -0.02 -5.55 -11.52
N VAL A 15 -0.42 -5.39 -10.25
CA VAL A 15 -1.79 -5.00 -9.90
C VAL A 15 -2.07 -3.54 -10.28
N VAL A 16 -1.12 -2.63 -10.07
CA VAL A 16 -1.26 -1.24 -10.54
C VAL A 16 -1.46 -1.19 -12.05
N HIS A 17 -0.65 -1.92 -12.83
CA HIS A 17 -0.82 -1.99 -14.28
C HIS A 17 -2.20 -2.51 -14.67
N LEU A 18 -2.66 -3.60 -14.04
CA LEU A 18 -4.01 -4.11 -14.28
C LEU A 18 -5.09 -3.06 -13.99
N LEU A 19 -4.98 -2.30 -12.90
CA LEU A 19 -5.94 -1.25 -12.57
C LEU A 19 -5.93 -0.11 -13.59
N VAL A 20 -4.74 0.29 -14.05
CA VAL A 20 -4.59 1.31 -15.11
C VAL A 20 -5.22 0.82 -16.42
N GLU A 21 -4.98 -0.43 -16.81
CA GLU A 21 -5.60 -1.06 -17.99
C GLU A 21 -7.13 -1.09 -17.90
N ASN A 22 -7.68 -1.16 -16.68
CA ASN A 22 -9.11 -1.11 -16.41
C ASN A 22 -9.65 0.33 -16.19
N GLY A 23 -8.85 1.36 -16.48
CA GLY A 23 -9.30 2.76 -16.53
C GLY A 23 -9.14 3.54 -15.21
N VAL A 24 -8.45 3.01 -14.21
CA VAL A 24 -8.13 3.78 -13.00
C VAL A 24 -7.03 4.79 -13.31
N ASN A 25 -7.23 6.06 -12.92
CA ASN A 25 -6.24 7.12 -13.14
C ASN A 25 -4.90 6.75 -12.45
N PRO A 26 -3.77 6.64 -13.19
CA PRO A 26 -2.45 6.32 -12.63
C PRO A 26 -2.00 7.27 -11.53
N GLU A 27 -2.37 8.55 -11.58
CA GLU A 27 -2.00 9.55 -10.56
C GLU A 27 -2.62 9.27 -9.18
N ARG A 28 -3.63 8.39 -9.12
CA ARG A 28 -4.30 7.99 -7.88
C ARG A 28 -3.78 6.65 -7.33
N LEU A 29 -2.76 6.06 -7.97
CA LEU A 29 -2.25 4.74 -7.64
C LEU A 29 -0.81 4.81 -7.14
N SER A 30 -0.50 3.95 -6.17
CA SER A 30 0.85 3.72 -5.68
C SER A 30 1.05 2.23 -5.44
N ALA A 31 2.27 1.74 -5.67
CA ALA A 31 2.67 0.37 -5.41
C ALA A 31 3.73 0.35 -4.31
N ALA A 32 3.54 -0.55 -3.34
CA ALA A 32 4.52 -0.81 -2.29
C ALA A 32 4.74 -2.32 -2.13
N GLY A 33 6.01 -2.73 -2.01
CA GLY A 33 6.40 -4.07 -1.61
C GLY A 33 6.97 -4.03 -0.19
N TYR A 34 6.67 -5.05 0.62
CA TYR A 34 7.12 -5.14 2.03
C TYR A 34 8.08 -6.31 2.28
N GLY A 35 8.45 -7.06 1.24
CA GLY A 35 9.28 -8.26 1.37
C GLY A 35 8.69 -9.25 2.38
N GLU A 36 9.52 -9.71 3.31
CA GLU A 36 9.15 -10.65 4.37
C GLU A 36 8.79 -9.99 5.71
N TYR A 37 8.83 -8.66 5.80
CA TYR A 37 8.78 -7.92 7.07
C TYR A 37 7.35 -7.62 7.56
N GLN A 38 6.32 -7.96 6.77
CA GLN A 38 4.92 -7.91 7.20
C GLN A 38 4.19 -9.24 6.98
N PRO A 39 4.59 -10.32 7.69
CA PRO A 39 3.92 -11.60 7.60
C PRO A 39 2.53 -11.53 8.26
N ARG A 40 1.54 -12.18 7.65
CA ARG A 40 0.21 -12.34 8.24
C ARG A 40 0.13 -13.58 9.13
N ALA A 41 0.92 -14.59 8.82
CA ALA A 41 1.06 -15.82 9.57
C ALA A 41 2.54 -16.19 9.72
N SER A 42 2.85 -17.08 10.66
CA SER A 42 4.22 -17.59 10.81
C SER A 42 4.75 -18.20 9.50
N ASN A 43 6.06 -18.20 9.28
CA ASN A 43 6.69 -18.85 8.13
C ASN A 43 7.08 -20.32 8.42
N ASP A 44 6.65 -20.88 9.54
CA ASP A 44 7.10 -22.21 10.01
C ASP A 44 6.59 -23.38 9.18
N SER A 45 5.39 -23.30 8.58
CA SER A 45 4.83 -24.36 7.75
C SER A 45 4.60 -23.91 6.30
N ALA A 46 4.52 -24.86 5.37
CA ALA A 46 4.20 -24.55 3.97
C ALA A 46 2.81 -23.89 3.84
N ASP A 47 1.85 -24.37 4.63
CA ASP A 47 0.49 -23.84 4.67
C ASP A 47 0.49 -22.39 5.18
N SER A 48 1.20 -22.09 6.27
CA SER A 48 1.27 -20.75 6.85
C SER A 48 2.03 -19.77 5.95
N ARG A 49 3.10 -20.22 5.28
CA ARG A 49 3.80 -19.44 4.25
C ARG A 49 2.90 -19.08 3.06
N SER A 50 1.97 -19.95 2.69
CA SER A 50 1.06 -19.67 1.57
C SER A 50 0.16 -18.47 1.86
N LEU A 51 -0.25 -18.28 3.11
CA LEU A 51 -1.08 -17.16 3.58
C LEU A 51 -0.35 -15.81 3.48
N ASN A 52 0.98 -15.82 3.46
CA ASN A 52 1.81 -14.61 3.34
C ASN A 52 1.90 -14.10 1.89
N ARG A 53 1.52 -14.89 0.89
CA ARG A 53 1.50 -14.46 -0.53
C ARG A 53 0.24 -13.67 -0.89
N ARG A 54 0.02 -12.50 -0.26
CA ARG A 54 -1.16 -11.66 -0.49
C ARG A 54 -0.84 -10.31 -1.14
N ILE A 55 -1.88 -9.63 -1.64
CA ILE A 55 -1.87 -8.21 -2.02
C ILE A 55 -2.94 -7.53 -1.18
N GLU A 56 -2.65 -6.34 -0.67
CA GLU A 56 -3.59 -5.49 0.06
C GLU A 56 -3.82 -4.21 -0.74
N ILE A 57 -5.08 -3.79 -0.87
CA ILE A 57 -5.47 -2.54 -1.53
C ILE A 57 -6.03 -1.62 -0.46
N VAL A 58 -5.35 -0.51 -0.23
CA VAL A 58 -5.76 0.51 0.76
C VAL A 58 -6.35 1.70 0.01
N MET A 59 -7.61 2.00 0.28
CA MET A 59 -8.26 3.20 -0.24
C MET A 59 -8.04 4.35 0.72
N LEU A 60 -7.32 5.36 0.27
CA LEU A 60 -7.14 6.59 1.03
C LEU A 60 -8.21 7.61 0.60
N PRO A 61 -8.81 8.34 1.55
CA PRO A 61 -9.64 9.49 1.23
C PRO A 61 -8.77 10.56 0.56
N ASN A 62 -9.42 11.48 -0.17
CA ASN A 62 -8.72 12.66 -0.68
C ASN A 62 -8.25 13.49 0.53
N LEU A 63 -6.94 13.53 0.75
CA LEU A 63 -6.34 14.23 1.89
C LEU A 63 -6.50 15.74 1.79
N ASP A 64 -6.65 16.29 0.59
CA ASP A 64 -6.91 17.73 0.38
C ASP A 64 -8.27 18.11 0.99
N ILE A 65 -9.27 17.25 0.82
CA ILE A 65 -10.61 17.45 1.40
C ILE A 65 -10.54 17.38 2.93
N LEU A 66 -9.81 16.40 3.48
CA LEU A 66 -9.66 16.28 4.94
C LEU A 66 -8.91 17.47 5.56
N SER A 67 -7.94 18.06 4.85
CA SER A 67 -7.23 19.25 5.32
C SER A 67 -8.11 20.50 5.34
N THR A 68 -9.13 20.56 4.48
CA THR A 68 -10.08 21.67 4.40
C THR A 68 -11.16 21.60 5.48
N GLU A 69 -11.57 20.39 5.87
CA GLU A 69 -12.62 20.13 6.86
C GLU A 69 -12.12 20.08 8.32
N LEU A 70 -10.80 20.07 8.54
CA LEU A 70 -10.26 20.19 9.88
C LEU A 70 -10.33 21.66 10.33
N PRO A 71 -11.04 21.98 11.43
CA PRO A 71 -11.10 23.35 11.91
C PRO A 71 -9.69 23.86 12.18
N SER A 72 -9.34 24.96 11.52
CA SER A 72 -8.05 25.65 11.56
C SER A 72 -7.80 26.35 12.91
N GLY A 73 -7.96 25.62 14.03
CA GLY A 73 -8.11 26.17 15.38
C GLY A 73 -7.19 25.58 16.44
N ALA A 74 -6.07 24.96 16.07
CA ALA A 74 -5.07 24.50 17.05
C ALA A 74 -3.66 24.87 16.58
N GLY A 75 -3.22 26.10 16.90
CA GLY A 75 -1.85 26.50 16.59
C GLY A 75 -1.51 27.98 16.66
N GLY A 76 -2.25 28.78 17.43
CA GLY A 76 -1.75 30.08 17.87
C GLY A 76 -0.77 29.90 19.02
N LEU A 77 0.46 29.47 18.72
CA LEU A 77 1.62 29.53 19.62
C LEU A 77 2.87 29.71 18.76
N THR A 78 3.21 30.97 18.53
CA THR A 78 4.54 31.43 18.15
C THR A 78 5.02 32.39 19.25
N PRO A 79 6.35 32.52 19.44
CA PRO A 79 7.04 32.58 20.75
C PRO A 79 6.81 33.87 21.55
#